data_AF-A0A0D6LB53-F1
#
_entry.id   AF-A0A0D6LB53-F1
#
_cell.length_a   1.000
_cell.length_b   1.000
_cell.length_c   1.000
_cell.angle_alpha   90.00
_cell.angle_beta   90.00
_cell.angle_gamma   90.00
#
_symmetry.space_group_name_H-M   'P 1'
#
loop_
_entity.id
_entity.type
_entity.pdbx_description
1 polymer ?
#
loop_
_entity_poly.entity_id
_entity_poly.type
_entity_poly.pdbx_seq_one_letter_code
_entity_poly.pdbx_strand_id
1 'polypeptide(L)'
;MALDCVEEISAVRLKLPQKLDSNTKGVIEQMIKSVKQRFSKIPLLHPVNDMRITEPAFVHAVEKVAELEQRSQEHPLRKNRDFELIKKQYLAKEEKKRELKGLEEELRKAQSVLQLDELSHRKRLLRRLEYSDKSDIITEK
;
A
#
# COMPACT_ATOMS: atom_id res chain seq x y z
N MET A 1 1.44 9.83 -17.11
CA MET A 1 1.12 9.58 -18.54
C MET A 1 -0.38 9.32 -18.66
N ALA A 2 -1.02 9.50 -19.82
CA ALA A 2 -2.48 9.39 -19.93
C ALA A 2 -3.02 7.96 -19.76
N LEU A 3 -2.17 6.95 -20.00
CA LEU A 3 -2.52 5.53 -19.85
C LEU A 3 -2.52 5.06 -18.39
N ASP A 4 -1.79 5.75 -17.50
CA ASP A 4 -1.75 5.41 -16.07
C ASP A 4 -3.12 5.63 -15.38
N CYS A 5 -4.02 6.38 -16.02
CA CYS A 5 -5.37 6.63 -15.56
C CYS A 5 -6.37 5.51 -15.94
N VAL A 6 -5.93 4.50 -16.71
CA VAL A 6 -6.78 3.39 -17.13
C VAL A 6 -6.59 2.22 -16.17
N GLU A 7 -7.63 1.90 -15.41
CA GLU A 7 -7.60 0.81 -14.43
C GLU A 7 -8.08 -0.53 -15.02
N GLU A 8 -9.18 -0.51 -15.78
CA GLU A 8 -9.82 -1.70 -16.33
C GLU A 8 -10.31 -1.47 -17.77
N ILE A 9 -10.38 -2.55 -18.55
CA ILE A 9 -10.91 -2.53 -19.92
C ILE A 9 -12.05 -3.53 -20.03
N SER A 10 -13.22 -3.05 -20.45
CA SER A 10 -14.41 -3.88 -20.63
C SER A 10 -14.36 -4.67 -21.93
N ALA A 11 -14.94 -5.87 -21.93
CA ALA A 11 -15.16 -6.66 -23.14
C ALA A 11 -16.28 -6.07 -24.02
N VAL A 12 -17.18 -5.27 -23.44
CA VAL A 12 -18.27 -4.60 -24.16
C VAL A 12 -17.74 -3.36 -24.88
N ARG A 13 -18.12 -3.21 -26.15
CA ARG A 13 -17.83 -2.03 -26.95
C ARG A 13 -19.12 -1.30 -27.33
N LEU A 14 -19.15 0.01 -27.09
CA LEU A 14 -20.22 0.89 -27.57
C LEU A 14 -20.01 1.22 -29.04
N LYS A 15 -21.10 1.20 -29.83
CA LYS A 15 -21.06 1.68 -31.21
C LYS A 15 -21.15 3.20 -31.20
N LEU A 16 -20.00 3.84 -31.37
CA LEU A 16 -19.92 5.31 -31.37
C LEU A 16 -20.37 5.88 -32.73
N PRO A 17 -21.01 7.07 -32.74
CA PRO A 17 -21.29 7.79 -33.97
C PRO A 17 -19.99 8.28 -34.63
N GLN A 18 -20.02 8.47 -35.95
CA GLN A 18 -18.83 8.80 -36.74
C GLN A 18 -18.26 10.20 -36.43
N LYS A 19 -19.11 11.15 -36.01
CA LYS A 19 -18.72 12.49 -35.57
C LYS A 19 -19.03 12.64 -34.09
N LEU A 20 -18.09 13.22 -33.35
CA LEU A 20 -18.20 13.46 -31.91
C LEU A 20 -18.29 14.97 -31.65
N ASP A 21 -19.51 15.51 -31.77
CA ASP A 21 -19.82 16.92 -31.51
C ASP A 21 -20.53 17.08 -30.15
N SER A 22 -20.69 18.32 -29.67
CA SER A 22 -21.35 18.63 -28.38
C SER A 22 -22.73 17.98 -28.23
N ASN A 23 -23.49 17.84 -29.32
CA ASN A 23 -24.81 17.20 -29.32
C ASN A 23 -24.73 15.68 -29.17
N THR A 24 -23.65 15.05 -29.63
CA THR A 24 -23.45 13.59 -29.56
C THR A 24 -23.01 13.11 -28.18
N LYS A 25 -22.45 14.01 -27.36
CA LYS A 25 -22.04 13.71 -25.98
C LYS A 25 -23.20 13.23 -25.12
N GLY A 26 -24.36 13.88 -25.22
CA GLY A 26 -25.56 13.49 -24.47
C GLY A 26 -26.07 12.10 -24.88
N VAL A 27 -25.97 11.76 -26.15
CA VAL A 27 -26.35 10.43 -26.68
C VAL A 27 -25.42 9.34 -26.13
N ILE A 28 -24.10 9.60 -26.12
CA ILE A 28 -23.11 8.65 -25.57
C ILE A 28 -23.33 8.45 -24.07
N GLU A 29 -23.65 9.52 -23.33
CA GLU A 29 -23.94 9.43 -21.90
C GLU A 29 -25.17 8.54 -21.63
N GLN A 30 -26.23 8.68 -22.44
CA GLN A 30 -27.41 7.82 -22.37
C GLN A 30 -27.05 6.36 -22.69
N MET A 31 -26.24 6.11 -23.72
CA MET A 31 -25.76 4.77 -24.06
C MET A 31 -24.97 4.13 -22.91
N ILE A 32 -24.07 4.88 -22.26
CA ILE A 32 -23.31 4.41 -21.09
C ILE A 32 -24.27 4.10 -19.93
N LYS A 33 -25.26 4.97 -19.66
CA LYS A 33 -26.29 4.73 -18.64
C LYS A 33 -27.08 3.46 -18.92
N SER A 34 -27.50 3.24 -20.16
CA SER A 34 -28.20 2.01 -20.56
C SER A 34 -27.34 0.76 -20.37
N VAL A 35 -26.04 0.82 -20.67
CA VAL A 35 -25.11 -0.30 -20.40
C VAL A 35 -24.99 -0.56 -18.89
N LYS A 36 -24.82 0.49 -18.09
CA LYS A 36 -24.76 0.35 -16.62
C LYS A 36 -26.06 -0.16 -16.00
N GLN A 37 -27.20 0.16 -16.58
CA GLN A 37 -28.49 -0.39 -16.13
C GLN A 37 -28.67 -1.85 -16.54
N ARG A 38 -28.16 -2.23 -17.71
CA ARG A 38 -28.28 -3.59 -18.24
C ARG A 38 -27.35 -4.59 -17.56
N PHE A 39 -26.17 -4.15 -17.12
CA PHE A 39 -25.17 -4.99 -16.47
C PHE A 39 -25.00 -4.56 -15.00
N SER A 40 -25.30 -5.46 -14.06
CA SER A 40 -24.99 -5.24 -12.63
C SER A 40 -23.48 -5.11 -12.39
N LYS A 41 -22.67 -5.88 -13.14
CA LYS A 41 -21.22 -5.77 -13.25
C LYS A 41 -20.83 -5.86 -14.72
N ILE A 42 -20.08 -4.87 -15.21
CA ILE A 42 -19.62 -4.85 -16.61
C ILE A 42 -18.57 -5.96 -16.78
N PRO A 43 -18.69 -6.82 -17.80
CA PRO A 43 -17.69 -7.87 -18.02
C PRO A 43 -16.38 -7.24 -18.50
N LEU A 44 -15.30 -7.63 -17.81
CA LEU A 44 -13.94 -7.19 -18.10
C LEU A 44 -13.25 -8.15 -19.07
N LEU A 45 -12.25 -7.64 -19.80
CA LEU A 45 -11.37 -8.50 -20.59
C LEU A 45 -10.45 -9.28 -19.68
N HIS A 46 -10.34 -10.58 -19.94
CA HIS A 46 -9.39 -11.44 -19.27
C HIS A 46 -7.99 -11.23 -19.87
N PRO A 47 -6.97 -10.84 -19.09
CA PRO A 47 -5.64 -10.54 -19.62
C PRO A 47 -4.95 -11.70 -20.35
N VAL A 48 -5.16 -12.94 -19.88
CA VAL A 48 -4.61 -14.15 -20.52
C VAL A 48 -5.48 -14.62 -21.69
N ASN A 49 -6.75 -14.92 -21.45
CA ASN A 49 -7.64 -15.51 -22.48
C ASN A 49 -8.01 -14.53 -23.61
N ASP A 50 -8.34 -13.28 -23.28
CA ASP A 50 -8.84 -12.31 -24.27
C ASP A 50 -7.71 -11.46 -24.85
N MET A 51 -6.80 -10.95 -23.99
CA MET A 51 -5.69 -10.10 -24.42
C MET A 51 -4.45 -10.89 -24.86
N ARG A 52 -4.42 -12.21 -24.64
CA ARG A 52 -3.33 -13.13 -25.07
C ARG A 52 -1.96 -12.74 -24.53
N ILE A 53 -1.89 -12.27 -23.29
CA ILE A 53 -0.62 -12.04 -22.60
C ILE A 53 -0.09 -13.38 -22.10
N THR A 54 1.01 -13.87 -22.70
CA THR A 54 1.55 -15.21 -22.46
C THR A 54 2.80 -15.23 -21.57
N GLU A 55 3.19 -14.10 -20.98
CA GLU A 55 4.37 -14.03 -20.13
C GLU A 55 4.18 -14.91 -18.87
N PRO A 56 5.08 -15.88 -18.59
CA PRO A 56 4.89 -16.82 -17.47
C PRO A 56 4.73 -16.13 -16.11
N ALA A 57 5.54 -15.10 -15.84
CA ALA A 57 5.46 -14.33 -14.59
C ALA A 57 4.10 -13.66 -14.41
N PHE A 58 3.53 -13.13 -15.50
CA PHE A 58 2.22 -12.50 -15.49
C PHE A 58 1.09 -13.52 -15.32
N VAL A 59 1.14 -14.65 -16.03
CA VAL A 59 0.15 -15.73 -15.89
C VAL A 59 0.11 -16.23 -14.45
N HIS A 60 1.27 -16.49 -13.84
CA HIS A 60 1.34 -16.89 -12.44
C HIS A 60 0.79 -15.83 -11.48
N ALA A 61 1.01 -14.54 -11.76
CA ALA A 61 0.44 -13.47 -10.95
C ALA A 61 -1.10 -13.47 -11.01
N VAL A 62 -1.67 -13.64 -12.22
CA VAL A 62 -3.12 -13.72 -12.41
C VAL A 62 -3.72 -14.94 -11.70
N GLU A 63 -3.09 -16.12 -11.83
CA GLU A 63 -3.48 -17.34 -11.11
C GLU A 63 -3.43 -17.13 -9.59
N LYS A 64 -2.39 -16.45 -9.10
CA LYS A 64 -2.24 -16.19 -7.67
C LYS A 64 -3.30 -15.25 -7.13
N VAL A 65 -3.68 -14.23 -7.89
CA VAL A 65 -4.79 -13.35 -7.53
C VAL A 65 -6.09 -14.14 -7.41
N ALA A 66 -6.40 -15.00 -8.38
CA ALA A 66 -7.60 -15.84 -8.34
C ALA A 66 -7.61 -16.79 -7.12
N GLU A 67 -6.48 -17.43 -6.82
CA GLU A 67 -6.31 -18.27 -5.63
C GLU A 67 -6.56 -17.49 -4.33
N LEU A 68 -5.99 -16.29 -4.23
CA LEU A 68 -6.15 -15.43 -3.04
C LEU A 68 -7.58 -14.94 -2.88
N GLU A 69 -8.26 -14.59 -3.97
CA GLU A 69 -9.67 -14.21 -3.95
C GLU A 69 -10.55 -15.37 -3.49
N GLN A 70 -10.36 -16.56 -4.04
CA GLN A 70 -11.09 -17.76 -3.64
C GLN A 70 -10.85 -18.06 -2.15
N ARG A 71 -9.59 -18.10 -1.73
CA ARG A 71 -9.23 -18.33 -0.32
C ARG A 71 -9.83 -17.27 0.60
N SER A 72 -9.91 -16.01 0.14
CA SER A 72 -10.54 -14.94 0.91
C SER A 72 -12.04 -15.16 1.07
N GLN A 73 -12.73 -15.58 -0.01
CA GLN A 73 -14.16 -15.88 0.01
C GLN A 73 -14.50 -17.10 0.86
N GLU A 74 -13.69 -18.16 0.79
CA GLU A 74 -13.87 -19.39 1.55
C GLU A 74 -13.57 -19.23 3.04
N HIS A 75 -12.81 -18.19 3.41
CA HIS A 75 -12.35 -17.98 4.77
C HIS A 75 -13.52 -17.93 5.78
N PRO A 76 -13.52 -18.77 6.83
CA PRO A 76 -14.64 -18.87 7.78
C PRO A 76 -15.04 -17.53 8.42
N LEU A 77 -14.06 -16.65 8.67
CA LEU A 77 -14.30 -15.33 9.25
C LEU A 77 -15.20 -14.45 8.38
N ARG A 78 -15.18 -14.60 7.04
CA ARG A 78 -16.08 -13.84 6.15
C ARG A 78 -17.55 -14.29 6.26
N LYS A 79 -17.81 -15.50 6.77
CA LYS A 79 -19.16 -16.04 6.97
C LYS A 79 -19.79 -15.55 8.27
N ASN A 80 -19.02 -14.95 9.17
CA ASN A 80 -19.52 -14.39 10.42
C ASN A 80 -20.30 -13.09 10.18
N ARG A 81 -21.44 -12.93 10.86
CA ARG A 81 -22.27 -11.72 10.77
C ARG A 81 -21.55 -10.46 11.27
N ASP A 82 -20.63 -10.62 12.22
CA ASP A 82 -19.87 -9.53 12.83
C ASP A 82 -18.53 -9.23 12.12
N PHE A 83 -18.30 -9.81 10.93
CA PHE A 83 -17.03 -9.68 10.21
C PHE A 83 -16.58 -8.23 10.05
N GLU A 84 -17.48 -7.33 9.64
CA GLU A 84 -17.15 -5.91 9.44
C GLU A 84 -16.77 -5.21 10.75
N LEU A 85 -17.42 -5.56 11.86
CA LEU A 85 -17.08 -5.01 13.18
C LEU A 85 -15.70 -5.50 13.63
N ILE A 86 -15.45 -6.81 13.53
CA ILE A 86 -14.17 -7.44 13.90
C ILE A 86 -13.04 -6.88 13.03
N LYS A 87 -13.26 -6.75 11.72
CA LYS A 87 -12.31 -6.17 10.77
C LYS A 87 -11.97 -4.73 11.16
N LYS A 88 -12.96 -3.91 11.49
CA LYS A 88 -12.74 -2.51 11.92
C LYS A 88 -11.91 -2.44 13.21
N GLN A 89 -12.25 -3.26 14.21
CA GLN A 89 -11.50 -3.30 15.48
C GLN A 89 -10.06 -3.78 15.27
N TYR A 90 -9.86 -4.80 14.42
CA TYR A 90 -8.55 -5.32 14.08
C TYR A 90 -7.68 -4.27 13.38
N LEU A 91 -8.25 -3.55 12.40
CA LEU A 91 -7.54 -2.47 11.71
C LEU A 91 -7.13 -1.34 12.65
N ALA A 92 -8.02 -0.92 13.55
CA ALA A 92 -7.69 0.09 14.56
C ALA A 92 -6.57 -0.39 15.52
N LYS A 93 -6.60 -1.68 15.91
CA LYS A 93 -5.53 -2.28 16.72
C LYS A 93 -4.19 -2.30 15.98
N GLU A 94 -4.17 -2.68 14.71
CA GLU A 94 -2.94 -2.71 13.89
C GLU A 94 -2.41 -1.31 13.61
N GLU A 95 -3.26 -0.29 13.50
CA GLU A 95 -2.84 1.11 13.45
C GLU A 95 -2.14 1.53 14.76
N LYS A 96 -2.75 1.28 15.92
CA LYS A 96 -2.13 1.56 17.22
C LYS A 96 -0.85 0.79 17.47
N LYS A 97 -0.75 -0.44 16.98
CA LYS A 97 0.48 -1.23 17.03
C LYS A 97 1.59 -0.65 16.16
N ARG A 98 1.25 -0.10 14.98
CA ARG A 98 2.21 0.60 14.12
C ARG A 98 2.68 1.92 14.76
N GLU A 99 1.78 2.69 15.34
CA GLU A 99 2.12 3.90 16.11
C GLU A 99 3.07 3.57 17.26
N LEU A 100 2.74 2.54 18.05
CA LEU A 100 3.56 2.11 19.19
C LEU A 100 4.98 1.73 18.75
N LYS A 101 5.11 0.93 17.68
CA LYS A 101 6.43 0.57 17.13
C LYS A 101 7.22 1.79 16.67
N GLY A 102 6.56 2.77 16.04
CA GLY A 102 7.20 4.03 15.65
C GLY A 102 7.72 4.80 16.85
N LEU A 103 6.91 4.92 17.90
CA LEU A 103 7.29 5.58 19.15
C LEU A 103 8.42 4.85 19.89
N GLU A 104 8.42 3.52 19.90
CA GLU A 104 9.51 2.72 20.48
C GLU A 104 10.83 2.96 19.73
N GLU A 105 10.79 3.03 18.39
CA GLU A 105 11.96 3.35 17.58
C GLU A 105 12.46 4.77 17.82
N GLU A 106 11.56 5.75 17.94
CA GLU A 106 11.90 7.13 18.28
C GLU A 106 12.53 7.24 19.67
N LEU A 107 11.93 6.57 20.66
CA LEU A 107 12.46 6.51 22.02
C LEU A 107 13.87 5.91 22.03
N ARG A 108 14.09 4.81 21.32
CA ARG A 108 15.40 4.16 21.22
C ARG A 108 16.45 5.09 20.59
N LYS A 109 16.08 5.83 19.54
CA LYS A 109 16.97 6.82 18.90
C LYS A 109 17.31 7.95 19.87
N ALA A 110 16.32 8.51 20.56
CA ALA A 110 16.53 9.59 21.52
C ALA A 110 17.44 9.17 22.69
N GLN A 111 17.24 7.97 23.25
CA GLN A 111 18.09 7.42 24.31
C GLN A 111 19.53 7.21 23.84
N SER A 112 19.73 6.65 22.64
CA SER A 112 21.07 6.42 22.09
C SER A 112 21.83 7.73 21.85
N VAL A 113 21.16 8.77 21.35
CA VAL A 113 21.80 10.09 21.11
C VAL A 113 22.16 10.75 22.44
N LEU A 114 21.25 10.75 23.42
CA LEU A 114 21.49 11.33 24.74
C LEU A 114 22.70 10.70 25.44
N GLN A 115 22.86 9.38 25.35
CA GLN A 115 24.01 8.66 25.93
C GLN A 115 25.34 9.03 25.25
N LEU A 116 25.35 9.24 23.93
CA LEU A 116 26.56 9.65 23.20
C LEU A 116 26.95 11.10 23.50
N ASP A 117 25.96 11.98 23.64
CA ASP A 117 26.19 13.37 24.03
C ASP A 117 26.78 13.42 25.43
N GLU A 118 26.20 12.71 26.39
CA GLU A 118 26.71 12.65 27.76
C GLU A 118 28.17 12.13 27.81
N LEU A 119 28.47 11.05 27.07
CA LEU A 119 29.83 10.51 26.97
C LEU A 119 30.81 11.54 26.42
N SER A 120 30.42 12.29 25.39
CA SER A 120 31.25 13.33 24.77
C SER A 120 31.57 14.46 25.76
N HIS A 121 30.58 14.90 26.54
CA HIS A 121 30.78 15.91 27.58
C HIS A 121 31.69 15.41 28.71
N ARG A 122 31.50 14.16 29.18
CA ARG A 122 32.35 13.55 30.21
C ARG A 122 33.80 13.39 29.74
N LYS A 123 34.02 12.88 28.52
CA LYS A 123 35.37 12.79 27.91
C LYS A 123 36.05 14.16 27.79
N ARG A 124 35.28 15.22 27.50
CA ARG A 124 35.82 16.59 27.47
C ARG A 124 36.30 17.05 28.85
N LEU A 125 35.58 16.73 29.92
CA LEU A 125 35.99 17.06 31.29
C LEU A 125 37.21 16.26 31.72
N LEU A 126 37.25 14.95 31.46
CA LEU A 126 38.41 14.10 31.77
C LEU A 126 39.69 14.60 31.09
N ARG A 127 39.59 15.03 29.82
CA ARG A 127 40.70 15.67 29.10
C ARG A 127 41.15 17.01 29.69
N ARG A 128 40.21 17.80 30.23
CA ARG A 128 40.51 19.08 30.89
C ARG A 128 41.11 18.93 32.29
N LEU A 129 40.72 17.89 33.01
CA LEU A 129 41.27 17.57 34.33
C LEU A 129 42.59 16.79 34.26
N GLU A 130 43.00 16.41 33.04
CA GLU A 130 44.22 15.65 32.73
C GLU A 130 44.19 14.22 33.29
N TYR A 131 43.00 13.63 33.44
CA TYR A 131 42.81 12.20 33.73
C TYR A 131 42.85 11.33 32.46
N SER A 132 42.74 11.95 31.28
CA SER A 132 42.89 11.29 29.98
C SER A 132 43.52 12.23 28.95
N ASP A 133 44.28 11.70 28.00
CA ASP A 133 44.89 12.47 26.92
C ASP A 133 43.91 12.77 25.76
N LYS A 134 44.39 13.45 24.70
CA LYS A 134 43.55 13.78 23.51
C LYS A 134 43.11 12.55 22.72
N SER A 135 43.77 11.41 22.91
CA SER A 135 43.49 10.12 22.28
C SER A 135 42.62 9.22 23.16
N ASP A 136 42.04 9.75 24.24
CA ASP A 136 41.26 9.04 25.25
C ASP A 136 42.04 7.94 26.01
N ILE A 137 43.38 8.06 26.08
CA ILE A 137 44.25 7.17 26.88
C ILE A 137 44.34 7.70 28.31
N ILE A 138 44.20 6.83 29.30
CA ILE A 138 44.26 7.16 30.74
C ILE A 138 45.70 7.57 31.11
N THR A 139 45.82 8.63 31.91
CA THR A 139 47.09 9.16 32.43
C THR A 139 47.31 8.72 33.88
N GLU A 140 48.55 8.76 34.37
CA GLU A 140 48.92 8.35 35.76
C GLU A 140 48.51 9.37 36.85
N LYS A 141 47.59 10.28 36.55
CA LYS A 141 47.19 11.36 37.47
C LYS A 141 46.16 10.89 38.50
#